data_AF-A0A5E7Q0Z8-F1
#
_entry.id   AF-A0A5E7Q0Z8-F1
#
_cell.length_a   1.000
_cell.length_b   1.000
_cell.length_c   1.000
_cell.angle_alpha   90.00
_cell.angle_beta   90.00
_cell.angle_gamma   90.00
#
_symmetry.space_group_name_H-M   'P 1'
#
loop_
_entity.id
_entity.type
_entity.pdbx_description
1 polymer ?
#
loop_
_entity_poly.entity_id
_entity_poly.type
_entity_poly.pdbx_seq_one_letter_code
_entity_poly.pdbx_strand_id
1 'polypeptide(L)'
;MTSSDVIQKYQQPGDVIGLSRIHQKVNVSAGWEHVLGQLSHRESKRRAQSINRGFQYDVSIEDEDFFSFYRTMHVPTMSARYGDFARSVEEQDAFLNLFKRGVLFRIQMHAEWVAGSISQIDWPTRTLNARLIGMKEGSAVYRANGAQNFVYHSILEWASNQSSIDWVDFQGCEPFLSKGTFQYKKRFGAQAVIPENAFGQWRILIRMPTLCASVRRFLINNPLIGLDADGRLQAQYFFDADHKIRSDIPYASIGIYSQVNRNLDQWHG
;
A
#
# COMPACT_ATOMS: atom_id res chain seq x y z
N MET A 1 -8.43 -15.44 -23.48
CA MET A 1 -7.17 -16.00 -22.96
C MET A 1 -6.92 -15.32 -21.62
N THR A 2 -7.01 -16.07 -20.53
CA THR A 2 -6.77 -15.56 -19.18
C THR A 2 -5.28 -15.29 -18.99
N SER A 3 -4.91 -14.52 -17.95
CA SER A 3 -3.51 -14.33 -17.57
C SER A 3 -2.80 -15.65 -17.28
N SER A 4 -3.54 -16.60 -16.68
CA SER A 4 -3.03 -17.94 -16.39
C SER A 4 -2.67 -18.69 -17.67
N ASP A 5 -3.50 -18.58 -18.72
CA ASP A 5 -3.25 -19.24 -20.01
C ASP A 5 -1.99 -18.69 -20.69
N VAL A 6 -1.78 -17.37 -20.61
CA VAL A 6 -0.58 -16.72 -21.15
C VAL A 6 0.66 -17.18 -20.37
N ILE A 7 0.63 -17.11 -19.04
CA ILE A 7 1.76 -17.54 -18.22
C ILE A 7 2.08 -19.00 -18.45
N GLN A 8 1.09 -19.89 -18.45
CA GLN A 8 1.28 -21.32 -18.70
C GLN A 8 1.89 -21.58 -20.09
N LYS A 9 1.52 -20.79 -21.10
CA LYS A 9 2.06 -20.90 -22.45
C LYS A 9 3.52 -20.46 -22.55
N TYR A 10 3.92 -19.42 -21.81
CA TYR A 10 5.24 -18.80 -21.95
C TYR A 10 6.24 -19.20 -20.87
N GLN A 11 5.79 -19.74 -19.74
CA GLN A 11 6.63 -20.13 -18.63
C GLN A 11 7.60 -21.24 -19.04
N GLN A 12 8.86 -21.08 -18.66
CA GLN A 12 9.91 -22.10 -18.75
C GLN A 12 10.28 -22.61 -17.36
N PRO A 13 10.85 -23.82 -17.27
CA PRO A 13 11.51 -24.27 -16.05
C PRO A 13 12.46 -23.18 -15.54
N GLY A 14 12.33 -22.87 -14.26
CA GLY A 14 13.15 -21.86 -13.63
C GLY A 14 12.75 -20.39 -13.83
N ASP A 15 11.64 -20.09 -14.50
CA ASP A 15 11.07 -18.75 -14.42
C ASP A 15 10.48 -18.49 -13.01
N VAL A 16 10.63 -17.25 -12.53
CA VAL A 16 9.93 -16.78 -11.32
C VAL A 16 8.65 -16.08 -11.75
N ILE A 17 7.52 -16.51 -11.17
CA ILE A 17 6.22 -15.86 -11.38
C ILE A 17 5.81 -15.10 -10.12
N GLY A 18 5.43 -13.84 -10.32
CA GLY A 18 4.83 -12.98 -9.30
C GLY A 18 3.53 -12.34 -9.76
N LEU A 19 2.85 -11.71 -8.81
CA LEU A 19 1.79 -10.75 -9.13
C LEU A 19 2.39 -9.47 -9.73
N SER A 20 1.61 -8.68 -10.47
CA SER A 20 2.07 -7.34 -10.88
C SER A 20 1.88 -6.30 -9.78
N ARG A 21 0.78 -6.41 -9.04
CA ARG A 21 0.42 -5.53 -7.92
C ARG A 21 -0.33 -6.35 -6.88
N ILE A 22 -0.24 -5.92 -5.64
CA ILE A 22 -1.17 -6.29 -4.57
C ILE A 22 -1.79 -5.03 -3.98
N HIS A 23 -3.02 -5.11 -3.50
CA HIS A 23 -3.65 -4.06 -2.69
C HIS A 23 -3.58 -4.43 -1.20
N GLN A 24 -3.77 -3.42 -0.35
CA GLN A 24 -3.80 -3.59 1.10
C GLN A 24 -5.08 -2.96 1.64
N LYS A 25 -6.03 -3.81 2.03
CA LYS A 25 -7.37 -3.42 2.49
C LYS A 25 -7.51 -3.66 4.00
N VAL A 26 -8.24 -2.80 4.69
CA VAL A 26 -8.63 -2.99 6.10
C VAL A 26 -10.14 -3.12 6.16
N ASN A 27 -10.63 -4.16 6.81
CA ASN A 27 -12.06 -4.29 7.12
C ASN A 27 -12.41 -3.33 8.25
N VAL A 28 -13.35 -2.43 8.01
CA VAL A 28 -13.82 -1.44 8.98
C VAL A 28 -15.29 -1.65 9.38
N SER A 29 -15.97 -2.66 8.83
CA SER A 29 -17.41 -2.89 9.06
C SER A 29 -17.73 -3.29 10.50
N ALA A 30 -16.76 -3.85 11.22
CA ALA A 30 -16.88 -4.20 12.63
C ALA A 30 -16.60 -3.01 13.59
N GLY A 31 -16.44 -1.80 13.05
CA GLY A 31 -16.26 -0.58 13.84
C GLY A 31 -14.82 -0.36 14.32
N TRP A 32 -14.63 0.79 14.98
CA TRP A 32 -13.29 1.32 15.24
C TRP A 32 -12.50 0.51 16.28
N GLU A 33 -13.17 -0.01 17.31
CA GLU A 33 -12.54 -0.86 18.32
C GLU A 33 -11.96 -2.14 17.72
N HIS A 34 -12.67 -2.74 16.75
CA HIS A 34 -12.16 -3.90 16.02
C HIS A 34 -10.87 -3.57 15.27
N VAL A 35 -10.86 -2.44 14.54
CA VAL A 35 -9.67 -2.00 13.79
C VAL A 35 -8.49 -1.71 14.72
N LEU A 36 -8.72 -1.07 15.87
CA LEU A 36 -7.70 -0.84 16.89
C LEU A 36 -7.07 -2.16 17.37
N GLY A 37 -7.86 -3.22 17.50
CA GLY A 37 -7.38 -4.56 17.85
C GLY A 37 -6.51 -5.23 16.77
N GLN A 38 -6.61 -4.79 15.51
CA GLN A 38 -5.80 -5.31 14.40
C GLN A 38 -4.50 -4.52 14.15
N LEU A 39 -4.35 -3.35 14.77
CA LEU A 39 -3.11 -2.58 14.68
C LEU A 39 -1.95 -3.34 15.32
N SER A 40 -0.76 -3.26 14.72
CA SER A 40 0.43 -3.75 15.39
C SER A 40 0.68 -2.96 16.68
N HIS A 41 1.23 -3.60 17.72
CA HIS A 41 1.52 -2.95 19.00
C HIS A 41 2.31 -1.64 18.87
N ARG A 42 3.30 -1.60 17.98
CA ARG A 42 4.09 -0.39 17.68
C ARG A 42 3.23 0.71 17.09
N GLU A 43 2.26 0.35 16.26
CA GLU A 43 1.36 1.30 15.61
C GLU A 43 0.32 1.88 16.57
N SER A 44 -0.25 1.04 17.46
CA SER A 44 -1.15 1.51 18.52
C SER A 44 -0.46 2.53 19.43
N LYS A 45 0.80 2.26 19.82
CA LYS A 45 1.61 3.22 20.60
C LYS A 45 1.85 4.52 19.86
N ARG A 46 2.13 4.46 18.55
CA ARG A 46 2.33 5.65 17.71
C ARG A 46 1.07 6.50 17.62
N ARG A 47 -0.10 5.89 17.44
CA ARG A 47 -1.37 6.63 17.43
C ARG A 47 -1.58 7.40 18.72
N ALA A 48 -1.42 6.73 19.88
CA ALA A 48 -1.55 7.37 21.18
C ALA A 48 -0.56 8.54 21.35
N GLN A 49 0.68 8.38 20.89
CA GLN A 49 1.67 9.46 20.88
C GLN A 49 1.26 10.63 19.97
N SER A 50 0.70 10.37 18.79
CA SER A 50 0.23 11.43 17.90
C SER A 50 -0.93 12.22 18.53
N ILE A 51 -1.90 11.54 19.15
CA ILE A 51 -3.00 12.22 19.87
C ILE A 51 -2.45 13.09 21.00
N ASN A 52 -1.52 12.57 21.80
CA ASN A 52 -0.88 13.33 22.88
C ASN A 52 -0.06 14.53 22.39
N ARG A 53 0.39 14.51 21.12
CA ARG A 53 1.06 15.64 20.47
C ARG A 53 0.08 16.67 19.89
N GLY A 54 -1.23 16.45 20.03
CA GLY A 54 -2.25 17.37 19.55
C GLY A 54 -2.65 17.17 18.09
N PHE A 55 -2.36 16.00 17.51
CA PHE A 55 -2.93 15.65 16.20
C PHE A 55 -4.44 15.41 16.32
N GLN A 56 -5.18 16.03 15.42
CA GLN A 56 -6.62 15.90 15.26
C GLN A 56 -6.97 15.82 13.78
N TYR A 57 -8.21 15.44 13.46
CA TYR A 57 -8.68 15.49 12.09
C TYR A 57 -10.13 15.91 12.01
N ASP A 58 -10.47 16.44 10.85
CA ASP A 58 -11.84 16.62 10.40
C ASP A 58 -11.96 16.22 8.93
N VAL A 59 -13.18 16.20 8.41
CA VAL A 59 -13.47 15.84 7.02
C VAL A 59 -14.19 16.98 6.34
N SER A 60 -13.70 17.36 5.17
CA SER A 60 -14.27 18.41 4.33
C SER A 60 -14.81 17.85 3.00
N ILE A 61 -15.89 18.47 2.54
CA ILE A 61 -16.49 18.30 1.21
C ILE A 61 -16.52 19.63 0.43
N GLU A 62 -15.85 20.66 0.95
CA GLU A 62 -15.83 22.00 0.36
C GLU A 62 -14.82 22.09 -0.79
N ASP A 63 -15.23 22.72 -1.89
CA ASP A 63 -14.42 22.80 -3.10
C ASP A 63 -13.13 23.61 -2.90
N GLU A 64 -13.21 24.67 -2.11
CA GLU A 64 -12.05 25.53 -1.80
C GLU A 64 -10.98 24.77 -1.02
N ASP A 65 -11.39 23.90 -0.10
CA ASP A 65 -10.46 23.03 0.63
C ASP A 65 -9.76 22.06 -0.32
N PHE A 66 -10.47 21.51 -1.31
CA PHE A 66 -9.83 20.66 -2.32
C PHE A 66 -8.71 21.41 -3.06
N PHE A 67 -9.00 22.59 -3.61
CA PHE A 67 -8.00 23.33 -4.39
C PHE A 67 -6.82 23.77 -3.52
N SER A 68 -7.09 24.18 -2.28
CA SER A 68 -6.06 24.49 -1.29
C SER A 68 -5.18 23.27 -1.01
N PHE A 69 -5.78 22.12 -0.71
CA PHE A 69 -5.06 20.86 -0.49
C PHE A 69 -4.21 20.47 -1.70
N TYR A 70 -4.80 20.47 -2.89
CA TYR A 70 -4.14 19.97 -4.09
C TYR A 70 -2.89 20.79 -4.42
N ARG A 71 -3.03 22.12 -4.40
CA ARG A 71 -1.97 23.07 -4.79
C ARG A 71 -0.92 23.28 -3.71
N THR A 72 -1.33 23.38 -2.44
CA THR A 72 -0.41 23.74 -1.35
C THR A 72 0.16 22.53 -0.62
N MET A 73 -0.44 21.34 -0.77
CA MET A 73 -0.01 20.15 -0.06
C MET A 73 0.35 18.99 -1.00
N HIS A 74 -0.59 18.53 -1.83
CA HIS A 74 -0.40 17.31 -2.63
C HIS A 74 0.71 17.48 -3.67
N VAL A 75 0.58 18.46 -4.57
CA VAL A 75 1.57 18.70 -5.63
C VAL A 75 2.96 18.99 -5.06
N PRO A 76 3.14 19.88 -4.06
CA PRO A 76 4.43 20.08 -3.41
C PRO A 76 5.00 18.81 -2.77
N THR A 77 4.15 17.98 -2.14
CA THR A 77 4.60 16.71 -1.56
C THR A 77 5.12 15.74 -2.61
N MET A 78 4.45 15.66 -3.76
CA MET A 78 4.86 14.79 -4.85
C MET A 78 6.15 15.30 -5.50
N SER A 79 6.25 16.61 -5.75
CA SER A 79 7.47 17.25 -6.25
C SER A 79 8.65 17.03 -5.29
N ALA A 80 8.50 17.32 -3.99
CA ALA A 80 9.57 17.16 -3.01
C ALA A 80 10.04 15.70 -2.85
N ARG A 81 9.16 14.72 -3.10
CA ARG A 81 9.47 13.30 -2.92
C ARG A 81 10.07 12.64 -4.16
N TYR A 82 9.66 13.08 -5.34
CA TYR A 82 9.94 12.38 -6.59
C TYR A 82 10.62 13.25 -7.65
N GLY A 83 10.73 14.56 -7.43
CA GLY A 83 11.31 15.50 -8.38
C GLY A 83 10.66 15.37 -9.75
N ASP A 84 11.48 15.22 -10.78
CA ASP A 84 11.05 15.06 -12.18
C ASP A 84 10.24 13.78 -12.43
N PHE A 85 10.28 12.81 -11.51
CA PHE A 85 9.48 11.59 -11.59
C PHE A 85 8.14 11.71 -10.85
N ALA A 86 7.80 12.89 -10.33
CA ALA A 86 6.51 13.13 -9.72
C ALA A 86 5.39 12.84 -10.71
N ARG A 87 4.43 12.00 -10.29
CA ARG A 87 3.23 11.68 -11.05
C ARG A 87 2.03 11.87 -10.15
N SER A 88 1.09 12.68 -10.58
CA SER A 88 -0.19 12.92 -9.93
C SER A 88 -1.30 12.85 -10.96
N VAL A 89 -2.52 12.60 -10.50
CA VAL A 89 -3.71 12.80 -11.32
C VAL A 89 -3.87 14.30 -11.51
N GLU A 90 -4.12 14.77 -12.74
CA GLU A 90 -4.33 16.18 -13.05
C GLU A 90 -5.39 16.83 -12.16
N GLU A 91 -5.23 18.12 -11.84
CA GLU A 91 -6.06 18.81 -10.83
C GLU A 91 -7.56 18.66 -11.09
N GLN A 92 -7.98 18.90 -12.34
CA GLN A 92 -9.38 18.84 -12.72
C GLN A 92 -9.94 17.41 -12.63
N ASP A 93 -9.14 16.41 -13.00
CA ASP A 93 -9.54 15.00 -12.89
C ASP A 93 -9.56 14.54 -11.43
N ALA A 94 -8.61 15.01 -10.62
CA ALA A 94 -8.60 14.77 -9.18
C ALA A 94 -9.85 15.38 -8.51
N PHE A 95 -10.25 16.57 -8.93
CA PHE A 95 -11.46 17.22 -8.44
C PHE A 95 -12.72 16.44 -8.82
N LEU A 96 -12.96 16.25 -10.12
CA LEU A 96 -14.19 15.68 -10.63
C LEU A 96 -14.33 14.19 -10.33
N ASN A 97 -13.24 13.42 -10.48
CA ASN A 97 -13.32 11.97 -10.42
C ASN A 97 -12.96 11.41 -9.03
N LEU A 98 -12.16 12.11 -8.23
CA LEU A 98 -11.76 11.62 -6.90
C LEU A 98 -12.50 12.35 -5.78
N PHE A 99 -12.40 13.68 -5.73
CA PHE A 99 -12.93 14.46 -4.62
C PHE A 99 -14.46 14.54 -4.63
N LYS A 100 -15.09 14.88 -5.77
CA LYS A 100 -16.56 14.94 -5.88
C LYS A 100 -17.28 13.60 -5.62
N ARG A 101 -16.52 12.51 -5.62
CA ARG A 101 -17.00 11.15 -5.32
C ARG A 101 -16.47 10.64 -3.98
N GLY A 102 -16.02 11.53 -3.12
CA GLY A 102 -15.21 11.20 -1.98
C GLY A 102 -15.22 12.29 -0.94
N VAL A 103 -14.15 12.33 -0.15
CA VAL A 103 -13.98 13.26 0.96
C VAL A 103 -12.51 13.67 1.09
N LEU A 104 -12.28 14.85 1.66
CA LEU A 104 -10.97 15.34 2.04
C LEU A 104 -10.78 15.21 3.55
N PHE A 105 -9.78 14.44 3.95
CA PHE A 105 -9.30 14.41 5.33
C PHE A 105 -8.35 15.59 5.57
N ARG A 106 -8.64 16.41 6.58
CA ARG A 106 -7.75 17.50 7.02
C ARG A 106 -7.15 17.11 8.36
N ILE A 107 -5.81 17.03 8.41
CA ILE A 107 -5.07 16.70 9.61
C ILE A 107 -4.55 17.98 10.23
N GLN A 108 -4.96 18.22 11.47
CA GLN A 108 -4.58 19.41 12.22
C GLN A 108 -3.56 19.05 13.30
N MET A 109 -2.64 19.97 13.55
CA MET A 109 -1.74 19.95 14.70
C MET A 109 -1.71 21.37 15.27
N HIS A 110 -2.14 21.54 16.53
CA HIS A 110 -2.27 22.86 17.16
C HIS A 110 -3.09 23.87 16.33
N ALA A 111 -4.25 23.44 15.82
CA ALA A 111 -5.16 24.20 14.95
C ALA A 111 -4.61 24.58 13.55
N GLU A 112 -3.42 24.11 13.20
CA GLU A 112 -2.86 24.29 11.86
C GLU A 112 -3.13 23.06 10.99
N TRP A 113 -3.62 23.26 9.77
CA TRP A 113 -3.77 22.19 8.79
C TRP A 113 -2.41 21.78 8.21
N VAL A 114 -1.87 20.64 8.65
CA VAL A 114 -0.50 20.20 8.37
C VAL A 114 -0.39 19.05 7.36
N ALA A 115 -1.47 18.32 7.14
CA ALA A 115 -1.53 17.26 6.13
C ALA A 115 -2.97 17.01 5.68
N GLY A 116 -3.14 16.35 4.54
CA GLY A 116 -4.45 15.90 4.09
C GLY A 116 -4.41 14.69 3.19
N SER A 117 -5.59 14.14 2.94
CA SER A 117 -5.78 13.04 2.01
C SER A 117 -7.12 13.11 1.31
N ILE A 118 -7.12 12.95 -0.01
CA ILE A 118 -8.34 12.72 -0.78
C ILE A 118 -8.59 11.23 -0.83
N SER A 119 -9.77 10.82 -0.39
CA SER A 119 -10.24 9.45 -0.48
C SER A 119 -11.52 9.39 -1.29
N GLN A 120 -11.58 8.47 -2.26
CA GLN A 120 -12.73 8.27 -3.13
C GLN A 120 -13.58 7.12 -2.59
N ILE A 121 -14.90 7.28 -2.57
CA ILE A 121 -15.82 6.22 -2.18
C ILE A 121 -16.28 5.46 -3.43
N ASP A 122 -16.09 4.14 -3.40
CA ASP A 122 -16.69 3.22 -4.34
C ASP A 122 -17.93 2.59 -3.71
N TRP A 123 -19.10 3.17 -4.02
CA TRP A 123 -20.37 2.77 -3.41
C TRP A 123 -20.79 1.33 -3.71
N PRO A 124 -20.70 0.82 -4.95
CA PRO A 124 -20.98 -0.60 -5.23
C PRO A 124 -20.21 -1.59 -4.36
N THR A 125 -18.94 -1.32 -4.08
CA THR A 125 -18.08 -2.20 -3.27
C THR A 125 -17.96 -1.75 -1.82
N ARG A 126 -18.68 -0.68 -1.43
CA ARG A 126 -18.66 -0.07 -0.09
C ARG A 126 -17.22 0.16 0.40
N THR A 127 -16.33 0.58 -0.51
CA THR A 127 -14.89 0.72 -0.25
C THR A 127 -14.44 2.17 -0.34
N LEU A 128 -13.78 2.67 0.71
CA LEU A 128 -13.10 3.95 0.72
C LEU A 128 -11.65 3.77 0.24
N ASN A 129 -11.33 4.33 -0.93
CA ASN A 129 -10.04 4.25 -1.57
C ASN A 129 -9.17 5.46 -1.20
N ALA A 130 -8.04 5.27 -0.53
CA ALA A 130 -7.10 6.36 -0.24
C ALA A 130 -6.29 6.73 -1.50
N ARG A 131 -6.50 7.91 -2.09
CA ARG A 131 -5.99 8.26 -3.43
C ARG A 131 -4.81 9.21 -3.40
N LEU A 132 -5.02 10.41 -2.85
CA LEU A 132 -4.01 11.47 -2.85
C LEU A 132 -3.61 11.78 -1.42
N ILE A 133 -2.35 12.11 -1.19
CA ILE A 133 -1.83 12.52 0.11
C ILE A 133 -0.94 13.74 -0.05
N GLY A 134 -0.99 14.66 0.92
CA GLY A 134 -0.20 15.87 0.92
C GLY A 134 0.17 16.29 2.34
N MET A 135 1.38 16.81 2.49
CA MET A 135 1.84 17.54 3.67
C MET A 135 1.85 19.01 3.33
N LYS A 136 1.59 19.89 4.31
CA LYS A 136 1.69 21.33 4.12
C LYS A 136 3.04 21.70 3.48
N GLU A 137 2.97 22.37 2.32
CA GLU A 137 4.10 22.83 1.51
C GLU A 137 5.08 21.70 1.10
N GLY A 138 4.65 20.44 1.14
CA GLY A 138 5.53 19.29 0.89
C GLY A 138 6.57 19.03 1.98
N SER A 139 6.46 19.69 3.13
CA SER A 139 7.48 19.67 4.17
C SER A 139 7.75 18.28 4.73
N ALA A 140 9.03 17.89 4.71
CA ALA A 140 9.49 16.63 5.30
C ALA A 140 9.34 16.60 6.83
N VAL A 141 9.29 17.76 7.49
CA VAL A 141 9.12 17.87 8.95
C VAL A 141 7.78 17.28 9.38
N TYR A 142 6.71 17.59 8.67
CA TYR A 142 5.38 17.01 8.92
C TYR A 142 5.31 15.52 8.61
N ARG A 143 6.14 15.02 7.70
CA ARG A 143 6.27 13.57 7.51
C ARG A 143 7.00 12.91 8.68
N ALA A 144 8.10 13.51 9.11
CA ALA A 144 8.94 13.01 10.20
C ALA A 144 8.23 13.06 11.56
N ASN A 145 7.38 14.06 11.79
CA ASN A 145 6.65 14.23 13.06
C ASN A 145 5.44 13.29 13.20
N GLY A 146 5.03 12.62 12.11
CA GLY A 146 3.96 11.62 12.10
C GLY A 146 2.67 12.03 11.39
N ALA A 147 2.57 13.21 10.77
CA ALA A 147 1.32 13.65 10.13
C ALA A 147 0.83 12.66 9.05
N GLN A 148 1.72 12.19 8.17
CA GLN A 148 1.40 11.15 7.17
C GLN A 148 0.87 9.87 7.83
N ASN A 149 1.40 9.50 8.99
CA ASN A 149 0.92 8.33 9.71
C ASN A 149 -0.47 8.54 10.29
N PHE A 150 -0.72 9.74 10.80
CA PHE A 150 -2.01 10.11 11.36
C PHE A 150 -3.12 10.21 10.31
N VAL A 151 -2.78 10.55 9.05
CA VAL A 151 -3.72 10.44 7.91
C VAL A 151 -4.35 9.05 7.84
N TYR A 152 -3.57 7.98 7.91
CA TYR A 152 -4.09 6.61 7.83
C TYR A 152 -5.01 6.26 9.00
N HIS A 153 -4.67 6.69 10.22
CA HIS A 153 -5.54 6.52 11.39
C HIS A 153 -6.86 7.26 11.21
N SER A 154 -6.81 8.50 10.71
CA SER A 154 -7.98 9.34 10.49
C SER A 154 -8.95 8.75 9.46
N ILE A 155 -8.40 8.19 8.37
CA ILE A 155 -9.17 7.48 7.35
C ILE A 155 -9.88 6.27 7.95
N LEU A 156 -9.15 5.44 8.70
CA LEU A 156 -9.72 4.24 9.31
C LEU A 156 -10.77 4.58 10.36
N GLU A 157 -10.50 5.56 11.22
CA GLU A 157 -11.40 5.99 12.29
C GLU A 157 -12.70 6.56 11.70
N TRP A 158 -12.61 7.45 10.73
CA TRP A 158 -13.80 7.98 10.07
C TRP A 158 -14.60 6.88 9.36
N ALA A 159 -13.93 6.03 8.57
CA ALA A 159 -14.60 4.97 7.81
C ALA A 159 -15.27 3.94 8.72
N SER A 160 -14.64 3.61 9.85
CA SER A 160 -15.22 2.71 10.86
C SER A 160 -16.49 3.25 11.52
N ASN A 161 -16.72 4.56 11.45
CA ASN A 161 -17.92 5.21 11.93
C ASN A 161 -18.98 5.43 10.82
N GLN A 162 -18.71 4.97 9.59
CA GLN A 162 -19.67 5.02 8.49
C GLN A 162 -20.29 3.64 8.25
N SER A 163 -21.60 3.51 8.50
CA SER A 163 -22.34 2.26 8.26
C SER A 163 -22.43 1.86 6.78
N SER A 164 -22.07 2.75 5.87
CA SER A 164 -22.07 2.53 4.42
C SER A 164 -20.72 2.11 3.85
N ILE A 165 -19.67 2.01 4.69
CA ILE A 165 -18.32 1.64 4.30
C ILE A 165 -17.91 0.37 5.03
N ASP A 166 -17.51 -0.66 4.28
CA ASP A 166 -17.05 -1.93 4.84
C ASP A 166 -15.53 -2.04 4.79
N TRP A 167 -14.90 -1.36 3.82
CA TRP A 167 -13.46 -1.50 3.56
C TRP A 167 -12.78 -0.16 3.37
N VAL A 168 -11.55 -0.06 3.83
CA VAL A 168 -10.59 0.97 3.41
C VAL A 168 -9.52 0.31 2.56
N ASP A 169 -9.33 0.77 1.33
CA ASP A 169 -8.25 0.31 0.45
C ASP A 169 -7.14 1.36 0.37
N PHE A 170 -5.96 1.02 0.89
CA PHE A 170 -4.78 1.87 0.82
C PHE A 170 -4.08 1.86 -0.55
N GLN A 171 -4.68 1.21 -1.56
CA GLN A 171 -4.18 1.08 -2.92
C GLN A 171 -2.92 0.24 -3.06
N GLY A 172 -2.58 -0.02 -4.31
CA GLY A 172 -1.58 -1.00 -4.69
C GLY A 172 -0.14 -0.66 -4.30
N CYS A 173 0.65 -1.71 -4.10
CA CYS A 173 2.10 -1.66 -4.10
C CYS A 173 2.66 -2.76 -5.02
N GLU A 174 3.93 -2.63 -5.38
CA GLU A 174 4.68 -3.68 -6.07
C GLU A 174 4.73 -4.95 -5.21
N PRO A 175 4.76 -6.14 -5.81
CA PRO A 175 4.59 -7.43 -5.14
C PRO A 175 5.85 -7.85 -4.36
N PHE A 176 6.69 -6.93 -3.92
CA PHE A 176 7.95 -7.25 -3.25
C PHE A 176 7.80 -7.02 -1.75
N LEU A 177 8.12 -8.04 -0.96
CA LEU A 177 8.08 -7.97 0.50
C LEU A 177 9.08 -6.94 1.05
N SER A 178 10.17 -6.66 0.30
CA SER A 178 11.17 -5.66 0.65
C SER A 178 10.67 -4.22 0.54
N LYS A 179 9.50 -3.97 -0.07
CA LYS A 179 8.99 -2.61 -0.28
C LYS A 179 8.51 -2.02 1.03
N GLY A 180 9.04 -0.84 1.34
CA GLY A 180 8.65 -0.08 2.52
C GLY A 180 7.16 0.26 2.57
N THR A 181 6.50 0.46 1.42
CA THR A 181 5.06 0.71 1.33
C THR A 181 4.23 -0.49 1.82
N PHE A 182 4.59 -1.71 1.40
CA PHE A 182 3.96 -2.95 1.86
C PHE A 182 4.12 -3.12 3.38
N GLN A 183 5.38 -3.05 3.85
CA GLN A 183 5.74 -3.22 5.25
C GLN A 183 5.14 -2.13 6.14
N TYR A 184 4.97 -0.92 5.60
CA TYR A 184 4.36 0.19 6.30
C TYR A 184 2.85 -0.01 6.47
N LYS A 185 2.12 -0.34 5.41
CA LYS A 185 0.65 -0.42 5.46
C LYS A 185 0.13 -1.66 6.21
N LYS A 186 0.89 -2.77 6.22
CA LYS A 186 0.45 -3.99 6.94
C LYS A 186 0.30 -3.79 8.45
N ARG A 187 1.03 -2.81 9.02
CA ARG A 187 1.00 -2.51 10.46
C ARG A 187 -0.33 -1.93 10.94
N PHE A 188 -1.20 -1.54 10.02
CA PHE A 188 -2.56 -1.04 10.28
C PHE A 188 -3.62 -2.16 10.23
N GLY A 189 -3.23 -3.42 10.38
CA GLY A 189 -4.15 -4.56 10.24
C GLY A 189 -4.57 -4.82 8.80
N ALA A 190 -3.82 -4.32 7.82
CA ALA A 190 -4.20 -4.44 6.42
C ALA A 190 -3.98 -5.87 5.89
N GLN A 191 -5.00 -6.39 5.22
CA GLN A 191 -4.97 -7.61 4.45
C GLN A 191 -4.39 -7.35 3.06
N ALA A 192 -3.40 -8.16 2.67
CA ALA A 192 -2.91 -8.21 1.30
C ALA A 192 -3.93 -8.94 0.42
N VAL A 193 -4.32 -8.34 -0.70
CA VAL A 193 -5.29 -8.90 -1.64
C VAL A 193 -4.83 -8.74 -3.09
N ILE A 194 -5.28 -9.63 -3.96
CA ILE A 194 -5.22 -9.43 -5.40
C ILE A 194 -6.27 -8.37 -5.74
N PRO A 195 -5.92 -7.26 -6.43
CA PRO A 195 -6.90 -6.22 -6.73
C PRO A 195 -7.95 -6.69 -7.73
N GLU A 196 -9.19 -6.23 -7.58
CA GLU A 196 -10.32 -6.55 -8.46
C GLU A 196 -10.35 -5.71 -9.75
N ASN A 197 -9.21 -5.11 -10.12
CA ASN A 197 -9.05 -4.32 -11.34
C ASN A 197 -8.11 -5.04 -12.32
N ALA A 198 -7.77 -4.38 -13.43
CA ALA A 198 -6.90 -4.95 -14.47
C ALA A 198 -5.58 -5.50 -13.91
N PHE A 199 -5.01 -4.88 -12.88
CA PHE A 199 -3.76 -5.35 -12.27
C PHE A 199 -3.89 -6.71 -11.59
N GLY A 200 -5.09 -7.11 -11.14
CA GLY A 200 -5.33 -8.43 -10.55
C GLY A 200 -5.12 -9.57 -11.55
N GLN A 201 -5.27 -9.26 -12.84
CA GLN A 201 -5.01 -10.18 -13.93
C GLN A 201 -3.58 -10.06 -14.45
N TRP A 202 -2.74 -9.18 -13.93
CA TRP A 202 -1.38 -9.04 -14.43
C TRP A 202 -0.42 -9.86 -13.58
N ARG A 203 0.55 -10.47 -14.27
CA ARG A 203 1.60 -11.29 -13.68
C ARG A 203 2.94 -10.78 -14.15
N ILE A 204 3.95 -10.92 -13.30
CA ILE A 204 5.34 -10.68 -13.68
C ILE A 204 5.97 -12.05 -13.89
N LEU A 205 6.51 -12.27 -15.08
CA LEU A 205 7.36 -13.41 -15.40
C LEU A 205 8.81 -12.91 -15.45
N ILE A 206 9.64 -13.40 -14.54
CA ILE A 206 11.07 -13.06 -14.50
C ILE A 206 11.84 -14.26 -15.04
N ARG A 207 12.38 -14.12 -16.24
CA ARG A 207 13.26 -15.09 -16.87
C ARG A 207 14.71 -14.71 -16.66
N MET A 208 15.52 -15.68 -16.31
CA MET A 208 16.94 -15.50 -16.03
C MET A 208 17.74 -16.48 -16.88
N PRO A 209 18.12 -16.08 -18.11
CA PRO A 209 18.89 -16.96 -19.01
C PRO A 209 20.23 -17.41 -18.40
N THR A 210 20.74 -16.66 -17.42
CA THR A 210 21.95 -17.01 -16.68
C THR A 210 21.82 -16.52 -15.25
N LEU A 211 22.03 -17.42 -14.29
CA LEU A 211 21.93 -17.14 -12.86
C LEU A 211 23.26 -16.63 -12.29
N CYS A 212 23.74 -15.52 -12.83
CA CYS A 212 24.99 -14.89 -12.39
C CYS A 212 24.84 -14.25 -10.99
N ALA A 213 25.97 -13.85 -10.38
CA ALA A 213 26.00 -13.30 -9.03
C ALA A 213 25.06 -12.08 -8.83
N SER A 214 24.93 -11.21 -9.84
CA SER A 214 24.03 -10.05 -9.75
C SER A 214 22.55 -10.45 -9.76
N VAL A 215 22.17 -11.44 -10.56
CA VAL A 215 20.79 -11.99 -10.59
C VAL A 215 20.45 -12.68 -9.28
N ARG A 216 21.36 -13.51 -8.74
CA ARG A 216 21.21 -14.15 -7.43
C ARG A 216 20.97 -13.10 -6.35
N ARG A 217 21.86 -12.10 -6.28
CA ARG A 217 21.75 -11.00 -5.33
C ARG A 217 20.45 -10.21 -5.50
N PHE A 218 19.98 -10.00 -6.72
CA PHE A 218 18.70 -9.35 -6.98
C PHE A 218 17.54 -10.13 -6.37
N LEU A 219 17.42 -11.42 -6.66
CA LEU A 219 16.33 -12.26 -6.13
C LEU A 219 16.37 -12.36 -4.61
N ILE A 220 17.53 -12.66 -4.02
CA ILE A 220 17.71 -12.79 -2.57
C ILE A 220 17.27 -11.51 -1.86
N ASN A 221 17.60 -10.33 -2.40
CA ASN A 221 17.25 -9.05 -1.78
C ASN A 221 15.82 -8.57 -2.11
N ASN A 222 15.11 -9.25 -3.00
CA ASN A 222 13.75 -8.89 -3.38
C ASN A 222 12.80 -10.09 -3.32
N PRO A 223 12.53 -10.64 -2.11
CA PRO A 223 11.47 -11.64 -1.94
C PRO A 223 10.15 -11.10 -2.50
N LEU A 224 9.43 -11.93 -3.25
CA LEU A 224 8.22 -11.53 -3.97
C LEU A 224 6.97 -12.23 -3.43
N ILE A 225 5.82 -11.72 -3.84
CA ILE A 225 4.51 -12.31 -3.61
C ILE A 225 4.06 -12.96 -4.91
N GLY A 226 3.87 -14.27 -4.87
CA GLY A 226 3.25 -15.06 -5.93
C GLY A 226 1.95 -15.68 -5.46
N LEU A 227 1.57 -16.76 -6.13
CA LEU A 227 0.41 -17.57 -5.81
C LEU A 227 0.85 -19.01 -5.53
N ASP A 228 0.20 -19.66 -4.56
CA ASP A 228 0.32 -21.10 -4.37
C ASP A 228 -0.57 -21.89 -5.36
N ALA A 229 -0.59 -23.22 -5.22
CA ALA A 229 -1.35 -24.12 -6.09
C ALA A 229 -2.87 -23.87 -6.04
N ASP A 230 -3.37 -23.27 -4.95
CA ASP A 230 -4.78 -22.95 -4.77
C ASP A 230 -5.10 -21.50 -5.20
N GLY A 231 -4.13 -20.79 -5.78
CA GLY A 231 -4.29 -19.41 -6.20
C GLY A 231 -4.28 -18.40 -5.04
N ARG A 232 -3.81 -18.79 -3.84
CA ARG A 232 -3.72 -17.91 -2.67
C ARG A 232 -2.37 -17.22 -2.61
N LEU A 233 -2.30 -16.03 -1.99
CA LEU A 233 -1.03 -15.30 -1.90
C LEU A 233 0.03 -16.09 -1.14
N GLN A 234 1.20 -16.22 -1.75
CA GLN A 234 2.35 -16.93 -1.21
C GLN A 234 3.59 -16.03 -1.22
N ALA A 235 4.31 -16.01 -0.10
CA ALA A 235 5.62 -15.40 -0.02
C ALA A 235 6.68 -16.28 -0.67
N GLN A 236 7.53 -15.71 -1.52
CA GLN A 236 8.62 -16.42 -2.18
C GLN A 236 9.95 -15.81 -1.78
N TYR A 237 10.75 -16.58 -1.05
CA TYR A 237 12.11 -16.22 -0.66
C TYR A 237 13.12 -17.00 -1.49
N PHE A 238 14.32 -16.44 -1.61
CA PHE A 238 15.45 -17.02 -2.33
C PHE A 238 16.69 -17.05 -1.46
N PHE A 239 17.52 -18.05 -1.68
CA PHE A 239 18.79 -18.24 -0.98
C PHE A 239 19.75 -19.06 -1.84
N ASP A 240 21.04 -19.05 -1.50
CA ASP A 240 22.08 -19.90 -2.08
C ASP A 240 23.06 -20.34 -0.99
N ALA A 241 24.13 -21.06 -1.36
CA ALA A 241 25.14 -21.56 -0.45
C ALA A 241 25.84 -20.45 0.36
N ASP A 242 25.96 -19.26 -0.22
CA ASP A 242 26.67 -18.12 0.37
C ASP A 242 25.74 -17.15 1.13
N HIS A 243 24.43 -17.21 0.86
CA HIS A 243 23.46 -16.26 1.39
C HIS A 243 22.26 -16.96 2.01
N LYS A 244 22.01 -16.66 3.29
CA LYS A 244 20.80 -17.12 4.01
C LYS A 244 19.53 -16.48 3.45
N ILE A 245 18.41 -17.16 3.69
CA ILE A 245 17.06 -16.60 3.49
C ILE A 245 16.93 -15.27 4.25
N ARG A 246 16.40 -14.24 3.59
CA ARG A 246 16.10 -12.91 4.15
C ARG A 246 14.89 -12.90 5.08
N SER A 247 14.94 -13.70 6.15
CA SER A 247 13.89 -13.80 7.17
C SER A 247 13.71 -12.50 7.98
N ASP A 248 14.67 -11.58 7.91
CA ASP A 248 14.57 -10.22 8.43
C ASP A 248 13.52 -9.36 7.70
N ILE A 249 13.07 -9.78 6.51
CA ILE A 249 11.96 -9.18 5.77
C ILE A 249 10.70 -10.02 6.04
N PRO A 250 9.84 -9.66 7.02
CA PRO A 250 8.71 -10.50 7.40
C PRO A 250 7.60 -10.45 6.35
N TYR A 251 7.15 -11.63 5.90
CA TYR A 251 5.95 -11.76 5.07
C TYR A 251 4.65 -11.73 5.86
N ALA A 252 4.69 -12.01 7.18
CA ALA A 252 3.52 -12.07 8.03
C ALA A 252 2.63 -10.83 7.84
N SER A 253 1.43 -11.08 7.31
CA SER A 253 0.38 -10.14 6.94
C SER A 253 -0.89 -10.95 6.72
N ILE A 254 -2.05 -10.39 7.10
CA ILE A 254 -3.34 -11.01 6.79
C ILE A 254 -3.43 -11.16 5.26
N GLY A 255 -3.93 -12.30 4.79
CA GLY A 255 -4.10 -12.60 3.36
C GLY A 255 -2.90 -13.24 2.66
N ILE A 256 -1.73 -13.38 3.31
CA ILE A 256 -0.63 -14.23 2.82
C ILE A 256 -0.64 -15.55 3.59
N TYR A 257 -0.82 -16.66 2.89
CA TYR A 257 -1.18 -17.95 3.50
C TYR A 257 -0.01 -18.93 3.63
N SER A 258 0.97 -18.81 2.74
CA SER A 258 2.09 -19.75 2.69
C SER A 258 3.40 -19.04 2.35
N GLN A 259 4.50 -19.74 2.56
CA GLN A 259 5.83 -19.33 2.12
C GLN A 259 6.51 -20.48 1.39
N VAL A 260 7.34 -20.14 0.41
CA VAL A 260 8.27 -21.08 -0.24
C VAL A 260 9.67 -20.48 -0.24
N ASN A 261 10.66 -21.33 0.04
CA ASN A 261 12.07 -20.96 0.01
C ASN A 261 12.71 -21.68 -1.17
N ARG A 262 13.27 -20.91 -2.10
CA ARG A 262 13.84 -21.45 -3.32
C ARG A 262 15.38 -21.38 -3.27
N ASN A 263 16.01 -22.56 -3.35
CA ASN A 263 17.46 -22.67 -3.43
C ASN A 263 17.93 -22.37 -4.86
N LEU A 264 18.68 -21.29 -5.02
CA LEU A 264 19.22 -20.85 -6.31
C LEU A 264 20.34 -21.78 -6.83
N ASP A 265 20.98 -22.60 -5.98
CA ASP A 265 22.00 -23.56 -6.43
C ASP A 265 21.41 -24.82 -7.08
N GLN A 266 20.14 -25.12 -6.77
CA GLN A 266 19.38 -26.22 -7.37
C GLN A 266 18.51 -25.75 -8.54
N TRP A 267 18.68 -24.49 -8.93
CA TRP A 267 17.85 -23.86 -9.93
C TRP A 267 18.44 -24.11 -11.31
N HIS A 268 17.95 -25.17 -11.96
CA HIS A 268 18.29 -25.47 -13.35
C HIS A 268 17.34 -24.69 -14.27
N GLY A 269 17.91 -23.88 -15.16
CA GLY A 269 17.22 -23.25 -16.29
C GLY A 269 17.38 -24.08 -17.55
#